data_AF-A0A7V4UL57-F1
#
_entry.id   AF-A0A7V4UL57-F1
#
_cell.length_a   1.000
_cell.length_b   1.000
_cell.length_c   1.000
_cell.angle_alpha   90.00
_cell.angle_beta   90.00
_cell.angle_gamma   90.00
#
_symmetry.space_group_name_H-M   'P 1'
#
loop_
_entity.id
_entity.type
_entity.pdbx_description
1 polymer ?
#
loop_
_entity_poly.entity_id
_entity_poly.type
_entity_poly.pdbx_seq_one_letter_code
_entity_poly.pdbx_strand_id
1 'polypeptide(L)' 'MATPVTVPMVGKIISVSVKVGDKVKEDDQVAVLEAMKMEMPIVAP' A
#
# COMPACT_ATOMS: atom_id res chain seq x y z
N MET A 1 7.83 16.62 -3.47
CA MET A 1 6.56 16.21 -4.07
C MET A 1 6.31 14.78 -3.63
N ALA A 2 5.12 14.46 -3.10
CA ALA A 2 4.78 13.09 -2.74
C ALA A 2 4.12 12.41 -3.94
N THR A 3 4.52 11.18 -4.26
CA THR A 3 3.88 10.38 -5.30
C THR A 3 2.67 9.67 -4.68
N PRO A 4 1.43 9.97 -5.09
CA PRO A 4 0.26 9.30 -4.56
C PRO A 4 0.22 7.85 -5.03
N VAL A 5 0.04 6.92 -4.09
CA VAL A 5 -0.20 5.50 -4.40
C VAL A 5 -1.69 5.26 -4.41
N THR A 6 -2.22 4.86 -5.57
CA THR A 6 -3.67 4.65 -5.78
C THR A 6 -3.96 3.20 -6.13
N VAL A 7 -5.10 2.68 -5.67
CA VAL A 7 -5.57 1.33 -5.99
C VAL A 7 -6.81 1.40 -6.89
N PRO A 8 -6.96 0.48 -7.87
CA PRO A 8 -8.06 0.52 -8.85
C PRO A 8 -9.39 -0.03 -8.30
N MET A 9 -9.43 -0.47 -7.04
CA MET A 9 -10.57 -1.14 -6.42
C MET A 9 -10.85 -0.57 -5.03
N VAL A 10 -12.12 -0.65 -4.61
CA VAL A 10 -12.54 -0.26 -3.25
C VAL A 10 -12.24 -1.40 -2.29
N GLY A 11 -11.64 -1.08 -1.15
CA GLY A 11 -11.32 -2.04 -0.11
C GLY A 11 -11.00 -1.36 1.22
N LYS A 12 -10.51 -2.14 2.19
CA LYS A 12 -10.11 -1.68 3.52
C LYS A 12 -8.62 -1.91 3.73
N ILE A 13 -7.91 -0.88 4.21
CA ILE A 13 -6.52 -1.07 4.66
C ILE A 13 -6.53 -1.86 5.96
N ILE A 14 -5.90 -3.03 5.94
CA ILE A 14 -5.81 -3.92 7.11
C ILE A 14 -4.44 -3.85 7.79
N SER A 15 -3.40 -3.41 7.09
CA SER A 15 -2.06 -3.24 7.65
C SER A 15 -1.26 -2.18 6.90
N VAL A 16 -0.37 -1.49 7.62
CA VAL A 16 0.57 -0.51 7.05
C VAL A 16 1.97 -0.93 7.49
N SER A 17 2.83 -1.23 6.52
CA SER A 17 4.17 -1.79 6.75
C SER A 17 5.25 -0.71 6.90
N VAL A 18 4.91 0.55 6.59
CA VAL A 18 5.85 1.68 6.59
C VAL A 18 5.46 2.76 7.60
N LYS A 19 6.42 3.63 7.91
CA LYS A 19 6.21 4.79 8.79
C LYS A 19 6.62 6.07 8.09
N VAL A 20 6.16 7.20 8.63
CA VAL A 20 6.57 8.52 8.14
C VAL A 20 8.09 8.67 8.28
N GLY A 21 8.75 9.00 7.17
CA GLY A 21 10.20 9.16 7.10
C GLY A 21 10.98 7.89 6.71
N ASP A 22 10.29 6.77 6.53
CA ASP A 22 10.92 5.52 6.07
C ASP A 22 11.37 5.63 4.60
N LYS A 23 12.45 4.93 4.24
CA LYS A 23 12.99 4.92 2.88
C LYS A 23 12.57 3.62 2.21
N VAL A 24 11.60 3.71 1.31
CA VAL A 24 11.12 2.60 0.48
C VAL A 24 11.80 2.58 -0.88
N LYS A 25 11.91 1.40 -1.48
CA LYS A 25 12.33 1.18 -2.88
C LYS A 25 11.13 0.89 -3.77
N GLU A 26 11.32 0.95 -5.08
CA GLU A 26 10.35 0.43 -6.05
C GLU A 26 9.96 -1.01 -5.67
N ASP A 27 8.67 -1.34 -5.79
CA ASP A 27 8.07 -2.62 -5.41
C ASP A 27 8.07 -2.95 -3.89
N ASP A 28 8.57 -2.09 -3.00
CA ASP A 28 8.47 -2.34 -1.56
C ASP A 28 7.02 -2.29 -1.09
N GLN A 29 6.62 -3.25 -0.26
CA GLN A 29 5.28 -3.30 0.31
C GLN A 29 5.07 -2.16 1.33
N VAL A 30 4.14 -1.27 1.00
CA VAL A 30 3.76 -0.12 1.81
C VAL A 30 2.61 -0.47 2.75
N ALA A 31 1.59 -1.17 2.25
CA ALA A 31 0.38 -1.50 2.99
C ALA A 31 -0.27 -2.79 2.45
N VAL A 32 -1.28 -3.31 3.15
CA VAL A 32 -2.11 -4.42 2.69
C VAL A 32 -3.56 -3.97 2.65
N LEU A 33 -4.19 -4.17 1.49
CA LEU A 33 -5.60 -3.90 1.23
C LEU A 33 -6.38 -5.21 1.24
N GLU A 34 -7.48 -5.25 1.98
CA GLU A 34 -8.48 -6.29 1.88
C GLU A 34 -9.64 -5.81 1.00
N ALA A 35 -9.91 -6.54 -0.07
CA ALA A 35 -11.09 -6.33 -0.89
C ALA A 35 -11.74 -7.67 -1.19
N MET A 36 -13.06 -7.77 -0.97
CA MET A 36 -13.86 -8.96 -1.22
C MET A 36 -13.28 -10.25 -0.59
N LYS A 37 -12.78 -10.17 0.66
CA LYS A 37 -12.13 -11.29 1.40
C LYS A 37 -10.78 -11.74 0.81
N MET A 38 -10.18 -10.95 -0.07
CA MET A 38 -8.87 -11.21 -0.64
C MET A 38 -7.90 -10.11 -0.20
N GLU A 39 -6.67 -10.50 0.14
CA GLU A 39 -5.62 -9.60 0.59
C GLU A 39 -4.66 -9.30 -0.55
N MET A 40 -4.37 -8.02 -0.76
CA MET A 40 -3.55 -7.53 -1.87
C MET A 40 -2.51 -6.54 -1.34
N PRO A 41 -1.21 -6.76 -1.63
CA PRO A 41 -0.17 -5.84 -1.21
C PRO A 41 -0.23 -4.55 -2.05
N ILE A 42 -0.11 -3.42 -1.37
CA ILE A 42 0.12 -2.12 -2.00
C ILE A 42 1.62 -1.88 -1.98
N VAL A 43 2.21 -1.73 -3.16
CA VAL A 43 3.64 -1.50 -3.34
C VAL A 43 3.95 -0.04 -3.64
N ALA A 44 5.20 0.36 -3.39
CA ALA A 44 5.72 1.65 -3.78
C ALA A 44 5.90 1.72 -5.31
N PRO A 45 5.58 2.88 -5.93
CA PRO A 45 5.68 3.10 -7.37
C PRO A 45 7.11 3.30 -7.83
#